data_AF-A0A949QEM0-F1
#
_entry.id   AF-A0A949QEM0-F1
#
_cell.length_a   1.000
_cell.length_b   1.000
_cell.length_c   1.000
_cell.angle_alpha   90.00
_cell.angle_beta   90.00
_cell.angle_gamma   90.00
#
_symmetry.space_group_name_H-M   'P 1'
#
loop_
_entity.id
_entity.type
_entity.pdbx_description
1 polymer ?
#
loop_
_entity_poly.entity_id
_entity_poly.type
_entity_poly.pdbx_seq_one_letter_code
_entity_poly.pdbx_strand_id
1 'polypeptide(L)'
;MSTNKVFIDSRVNDIAFLVSQFVHGTEFQVLDVDKDGIEQIISDLSGQRSYDSIQIISHGAPGSIIIGSTVLDSSTLGFCRACTYWWCNE
;
A
#
# COMPACT_ATOMS: atom_id res chain seq x y z
N MET A 1 -5.52 18.55 -12.66
CA MET A 1 -6.15 18.11 -11.39
C MET A 1 -5.32 16.98 -10.86
N SER A 2 -4.91 17.01 -9.59
CA SER A 2 -4.08 15.95 -9.06
C SER A 2 -4.91 14.74 -8.64
N THR A 3 -4.54 13.53 -9.05
CA THR A 3 -5.23 12.27 -8.73
C THR A 3 -4.48 11.55 -7.61
N ASN A 4 -5.12 11.45 -6.44
CA ASN A 4 -4.53 10.83 -5.25
C ASN A 4 -5.29 9.54 -4.91
N LYS A 5 -4.56 8.46 -4.63
CA LYS A 5 -5.11 7.19 -4.16
C LYS A 5 -4.64 6.92 -2.73
N VAL A 6 -5.56 6.60 -1.84
CA VAL A 6 -5.26 6.29 -0.43
C VAL A 6 -5.80 4.90 -0.10
N PHE A 7 -4.91 4.03 0.34
CA PHE A 7 -5.23 2.72 0.88
C PHE A 7 -5.24 2.78 2.40
N ILE A 8 -6.30 2.27 3.03
CA ILE A 8 -6.46 2.31 4.49
C ILE A 8 -6.69 0.89 4.99
N ASP A 9 -5.84 0.41 5.88
CA ASP A 9 -6.05 -0.88 6.56
C ASP A 9 -7.30 -0.79 7.46
N SER A 10 -8.17 -1.80 7.37
CA SER A 10 -9.43 -1.84 8.12
C SER A 10 -9.26 -1.86 9.65
N ARG A 11 -8.07 -2.18 10.17
CA ARG A 11 -7.74 -2.09 11.60
C ARG A 11 -7.53 -0.64 12.06
N VAL A 12 -7.38 0.33 11.16
CA VAL A 12 -7.21 1.74 11.51
C VAL A 12 -8.52 2.28 12.06
N ASN A 13 -8.47 2.89 13.24
CA ASN A 13 -9.64 3.50 13.86
C ASN A 13 -9.99 4.83 13.18
N ASP A 14 -11.25 5.24 13.30
CA ASP A 14 -11.74 6.56 12.86
C ASP A 14 -11.48 6.85 11.37
N ILE A 15 -11.59 5.84 10.50
CA ILE A 15 -11.41 5.97 9.04
C ILE A 15 -12.22 7.14 8.47
N ALA A 16 -13.46 7.34 8.93
CA ALA A 16 -14.31 8.44 8.47
C ALA A 16 -13.71 9.83 8.79
N PHE A 17 -13.10 9.97 9.97
CA PHE A 17 -12.40 11.20 10.32
C PHE A 17 -11.14 11.39 9.48
N LEU A 18 -10.35 10.33 9.27
CA LEU A 18 -9.16 10.38 8.42
C LEU A 18 -9.49 10.79 6.99
N VAL A 19 -10.49 10.15 6.38
CA VAL A 19 -10.96 10.46 5.02
C VAL A 19 -11.43 11.92 4.90
N SER A 20 -12.03 12.47 5.96
CA SER A 20 -12.51 13.87 5.96
C SER A 20 -11.38 14.92 5.90
N GLN A 21 -10.14 14.54 6.20
CA GLN A 21 -8.98 15.46 6.17
C GLN A 21 -8.38 15.63 4.76
N PHE A 22 -8.79 14.79 3.81
CA PHE A 22 -8.23 14.80 2.46
C PHE A 22 -8.98 15.75 1.53
N VAL A 23 -8.25 16.25 0.53
CA VAL A 23 -8.81 17.10 -0.52
C VAL A 23 -9.79 16.33 -1.41
N HIS A 24 -10.77 17.07 -1.96
CA HIS A 24 -11.71 16.53 -2.94
C HIS A 24 -10.98 15.92 -4.15
N GLY A 25 -11.46 14.76 -4.61
CA GLY A 25 -10.86 14.02 -5.72
C GLY A 25 -9.87 12.93 -5.30
N THR A 26 -9.72 12.67 -4.00
CA THR A 26 -8.96 11.53 -3.48
C THR A 26 -9.82 10.26 -3.55
N GLU A 27 -9.30 9.21 -4.17
CA GLU A 27 -9.91 7.89 -4.19
C GLU A 27 -9.44 7.08 -2.98
N PHE A 28 -10.38 6.49 -2.25
CA PHE A 28 -10.08 5.69 -1.05
C PHE A 28 -10.41 4.23 -1.29
N GLN A 29 -9.54 3.34 -0.80
CA GLN A 29 -9.78 1.91 -0.77
C GLN A 29 -9.44 1.37 0.62
N VAL A 30 -10.41 0.69 1.24
CA VAL A 30 -10.17 -0.02 2.50
C VAL A 30 -9.64 -1.41 2.20
N LEU A 31 -8.54 -1.78 2.84
CA LEU A 31 -7.90 -3.09 2.71
C LEU A 31 -8.51 -4.08 3.70
N ASP A 32 -8.79 -5.28 3.19
CA ASP A 32 -9.24 -6.40 3.97
C ASP A 32 -8.09 -6.94 4.83
N VAL A 33 -8.38 -7.12 6.11
CA VAL A 33 -7.45 -7.53 7.15
C VAL A 33 -6.94 -8.95 6.97
N ASP A 34 -7.75 -9.81 6.36
CA ASP A 34 -7.50 -11.25 6.23
C ASP A 34 -6.81 -11.61 4.91
N LYS A 35 -6.66 -10.65 4.00
CA LYS A 35 -6.04 -10.83 2.68
C LYS A 35 -4.67 -10.15 2.62
N ASP A 36 -3.82 -10.62 1.71
CA ASP A 36 -2.53 -9.98 1.47
C ASP A 36 -2.75 -8.53 1.04
N GLY A 37 -2.18 -7.58 1.78
CA GLY A 37 -2.41 -6.16 1.56
C GLY A 37 -1.73 -5.65 0.29
N ILE A 38 -0.60 -6.25 -0.09
CA ILE A 38 0.17 -5.85 -1.27
C ILE A 38 -0.52 -6.36 -2.54
N GLU A 39 -1.02 -7.59 -2.54
CA GLU A 39 -1.80 -8.13 -3.66
C GLU A 39 -3.07 -7.30 -3.91
N GLN A 40 -3.76 -6.89 -2.84
CA GLN A 40 -4.93 -6.00 -2.95
C GLN A 40 -4.58 -4.67 -3.60
N ILE A 41 -3.46 -4.05 -3.19
CA ILE A 41 -2.98 -2.79 -3.77
C ILE A 41 -2.64 -2.98 -5.25
N ILE A 42 -1.88 -4.02 -5.60
CA ILE A 42 -1.51 -4.32 -6.99
C ILE A 42 -2.75 -4.55 -7.85
N SER A 43 -3.72 -5.32 -7.33
CA SER A 43 -4.97 -5.60 -8.03
C SER A 43 -5.77 -4.33 -8.30
N ASP A 44 -5.86 -3.41 -7.34
CA ASP A 44 -6.56 -2.13 -7.52
C ASP A 44 -5.83 -1.20 -8.51
N LEU A 45 -4.49 -1.15 -8.42
CA LEU A 45 -3.64 -0.33 -9.29
C LEU A 45 -3.47 -0.92 -10.70
N SER A 46 -3.88 -2.16 -10.95
CA SER A 46 -3.78 -2.80 -12.28
C SER A 46 -4.65 -2.12 -13.36
N GLY A 47 -5.55 -1.22 -12.97
CA GLY A 47 -6.28 -0.38 -13.91
C GLY A 47 -5.40 0.64 -14.62
N GLN A 48 -5.76 1.04 -15.85
CA GLN A 48 -5.02 2.04 -16.66
C GLN A 48 -5.11 3.49 -16.11
N ARG A 49 -5.32 3.68 -14.81
CA ARG A 49 -5.34 5.00 -14.17
C ARG A 49 -3.99 5.32 -13.57
N SER A 50 -3.40 6.44 -13.99
CA SER A 50 -2.22 6.99 -13.35
C SER A 50 -2.63 7.85 -12.15
N TYR A 51 -1.99 7.61 -11.00
CA TYR A 51 -2.11 8.43 -9.80
C TYR A 51 -0.83 9.25 -9.62
N ASP A 52 -0.97 10.52 -9.26
CA ASP A 52 0.17 11.37 -8.94
C ASP A 52 0.77 11.00 -7.57
N SER A 53 -0.07 10.51 -6.65
CA SER A 53 0.39 9.99 -5.36
C SER A 53 -0.44 8.79 -4.90
N ILE A 54 0.26 7.86 -4.24
CA ILE A 54 -0.32 6.71 -3.56
C ILE A 54 0.11 6.79 -2.10
N GLN A 55 -0.84 6.75 -1.18
CA GLN A 55 -0.60 6.77 0.26
C GLN A 55 -1.21 5.52 0.90
N ILE A 56 -0.53 4.97 1.89
CA ILE A 56 -0.99 3.80 2.64
C ILE A 56 -1.04 4.18 4.12
N ILE A 57 -2.21 4.06 4.72
CA ILE A 57 -2.45 4.28 6.14
C ILE A 57 -2.69 2.92 6.78
N SER A 58 -1.79 2.52 7.67
CA SER A 58 -1.94 1.29 8.42
C SER A 58 -1.22 1.37 9.76
N HIS A 59 -1.46 0.37 10.61
CA HIS A 59 -0.67 0.14 11.81
C HIS A 59 0.70 -0.44 11.46
N GLY A 60 1.67 -0.15 12.32
CA GLY A 60 3.02 -0.69 12.22
C GLY A 60 3.63 -0.85 13.59
N ALA A 61 4.80 -1.47 13.62
CA ALA A 61 5.66 -1.55 14.79
C ALA A 61 7.05 -1.01 14.41
N PRO A 62 7.94 -0.76 15.38
CA PRO A 62 9.30 -0.34 15.07
C PRO A 62 9.98 -1.34 14.10
N GLY A 63 10.32 -0.87 12.90
CA GLY A 63 10.97 -1.69 11.86
C GLY A 63 10.01 -2.54 11.02
N SER A 64 8.68 -2.44 11.21
CA SER A 64 7.71 -3.15 10.40
C SER A 64 6.42 -2.37 10.14
N ILE A 65 5.82 -2.57 8.99
CA ILE A 65 4.51 -2.04 8.60
C ILE A 65 3.60 -3.23 8.34
N ILE A 66 2.40 -3.22 8.91
CA ILE A 66 1.42 -4.30 8.71
C ILE A 66 0.41 -3.77 7.70
N ILE A 67 0.06 -4.52 6.65
CA ILE A 67 -0.92 -4.10 5.64
C ILE A 67 -1.76 -5.32 5.27
N GLY A 68 -3.04 -5.33 5.62
CA GLY A 68 -3.85 -6.55 5.52
C GLY A 68 -3.20 -7.66 6.35
N SER A 69 -3.01 -8.84 5.79
CA SER A 69 -2.26 -9.93 6.43
C SER A 69 -0.74 -9.87 6.23
N THR A 70 -0.25 -8.91 5.44
CA THR A 70 1.18 -8.78 5.08
C THR A 70 1.95 -8.01 6.15
N VAL A 71 3.15 -8.48 6.51
CA VAL A 71 4.12 -7.75 7.34
C VAL A 71 5.31 -7.34 6.48
N LEU A 72 5.46 -6.04 6.27
CA LEU A 72 6.60 -5.43 5.58
C LEU A 72 7.66 -5.03 6.60
N ASP A 73 8.80 -5.71 6.61
CA ASP A 73 9.95 -5.42 7.44
C ASP A 73 11.25 -5.58 6.62
N SER A 74 12.41 -5.45 7.26
CA SER A 74 13.70 -5.56 6.57
C SER A 74 13.94 -6.95 5.93
N SER A 75 13.28 -8.00 6.41
CA SER A 75 13.38 -9.35 5.85
C SER A 75 12.51 -9.52 4.62
N THR A 76 11.32 -8.90 4.59
CA THR A 76 10.38 -8.99 3.46
C THR A 76 10.64 -7.94 2.38
N LEU A 77 11.11 -6.74 2.75
CA LEU A 77 11.66 -5.75 1.81
C LEU A 77 13.02 -6.17 1.23
N GLY A 78 13.72 -7.09 1.92
CA GLY A 78 14.98 -7.67 1.47
C GLY A 78 14.85 -8.60 0.25
N PHE A 79 13.65 -8.79 -0.30
CA PHE A 79 13.42 -9.71 -1.42
C PHE A 79 13.44 -9.02 -2.79
N CYS A 80 14.58 -8.39 -3.10
CA CYS A 80 15.16 -8.38 -4.44
C CYS A 80 16.66 -8.68 -4.35
N ARG A 81 17.00 -9.85 -3.80
CA ARG A 81 18.39 -10.36 -3.74
C ARG A 81 18.65 -11.52 -4.69
N ALA A 82 17.65 -11.92 -5.46
CA ALA A 82 17.74 -13.02 -6.42
C ALA A 82 17.61 -12.52 -7.86
N CYS A 83 18.47 -11.58 -8.27
CA CYS A 83 18.92 -11.54 -9.66
C CYS A 83 19.93 -12.67 -9.91
N THR A 84 19.57 -13.92 -9.60
CA THR A 84 20.44 -15.08 -9.83
C THR A 84 20.34 -15.58 -11.27
N TYR A 85 19.51 -14.96 -12.11
CA TYR A 85 19.57 -15.12 -13.56
C TYR A 85 19.47 -13.75 -14.28
N TRP A 86 20.63 -13.31 -14.79
CA TRP A 86 20.84 -12.61 -16.07
C TRP A 86 20.69 -11.09 -16.27
N TRP A 87 20.33 -10.25 -15.29
CA TRP A 87 20.18 -8.80 -15.54
C TRP A 87 20.89 -7.89 -14.52
N CYS A 88 22.17 -8.16 -14.23
CA CYS A 88 23.07 -7.16 -13.63
C CYS A 88 24.44 -7.25 -14.30
N ASN A 89 24.54 -6.82 -15.56
CA ASN A 89 25.83 -6.59 -16.20
C ASN A 89 25.71 -5.44 -17.21
N GLU A 90 26.23 -4.27 -16.87
CA GLU A 90 27.48 -3.77 -17.43
C GLU A 90 28.35 -3.21 -16.30
#